data_AF-A0A7S0YN05-F1
#
_entry.id   AF-A0A7S0YN05-F1
#
_cell.length_a   1.000
_cell.length_b   1.000
_cell.length_c   1.000
_cell.angle_alpha   90.00
_cell.angle_beta   90.00
_cell.angle_gamma   90.00
#
_symmetry.space_group_name_H-M   'P 1'
#
loop_
_entity.id
_entity.type
_entity.pdbx_description
1 polymer ?
#
loop_
_entity_poly.entity_id
_entity_poly.type
_entity_poly.pdbx_seq_one_letter_code
_entity_poly.pdbx_strand_id
1 'polypeptide(L)'
;MDSSYNDINILLLRQLFQTCLTCSLQPLSNESFNSQFPGVDKSILETIKSICDDCVGTIKEFSLNEFDELLKEYEGIWNTIRSEEAENAQSNSLKDESIEKVIDNAKSSCKVFALQTEISYLQDVAKQVEHQRQVLNETLAAREAQLFKLNETYAHALSRIKEVKDSI
;
A
#
# COMPACT_ATOMS: atom_id res chain seq x y z
N MET A 1 9.01 -18.94 0.10
CA MET A 1 8.84 -20.21 0.84
C MET A 1 8.99 -21.33 -0.14
N ASP A 2 9.83 -22.31 0.21
CA ASP A 2 10.56 -23.17 -0.72
C ASP A 2 9.71 -24.22 -1.44
N SER A 3 9.97 -24.39 -2.74
CA SER A 3 9.49 -25.47 -3.62
C SER A 3 9.54 -26.86 -2.95
N SER A 4 10.56 -27.09 -2.13
CA SER A 4 10.79 -28.34 -1.39
C SER A 4 9.62 -28.74 -0.45
N TYR A 5 8.88 -27.77 0.09
CA TYR A 5 7.78 -28.05 1.00
C TYR A 5 6.52 -28.56 0.27
N ASN A 6 6.31 -28.13 -0.99
CA ASN A 6 5.21 -28.61 -1.82
C ASN A 6 5.45 -30.04 -2.31
N ASP A 7 6.68 -30.35 -2.72
CA ASP A 7 7.04 -31.69 -3.18
C ASP A 7 6.84 -32.75 -2.08
N ILE A 8 7.19 -32.41 -0.83
CA ILE A 8 6.97 -33.27 0.34
C ILE A 8 5.47 -33.49 0.61
N ASN A 9 4.65 -32.44 0.50
CA ASN A 9 3.20 -32.54 0.74
C ASN A 9 2.48 -33.38 -0.32
N ILE A 10 2.90 -33.28 -1.59
CA ILE A 10 2.34 -34.07 -2.70
C ILE A 10 2.69 -35.55 -2.54
N LEU A 11 3.94 -35.85 -2.17
CA LEU A 11 4.35 -37.22 -1.85
C LEU A 11 3.55 -37.82 -0.68
N LEU A 12 3.31 -37.04 0.37
CA LEU A 12 2.48 -37.47 1.51
C LEU A 12 1.02 -37.70 1.10
N LEU A 13 0.44 -36.82 0.27
CA LEU A 13 -0.94 -36.97 -0.23
C LEU A 13 -1.10 -38.25 -1.04
N ARG A 14 -0.13 -38.53 -1.92
CA ARG A 14 -0.08 -39.75 -2.73
C ARG A 14 0.04 -41.01 -1.88
N GLN A 15 0.91 -40.96 -0.87
CA GLN A 15 1.09 -42.08 0.06
C GLN A 15 -0.17 -42.34 0.89
N LEU A 16 -0.88 -41.29 1.33
CA LEU A 16 -2.16 -41.41 2.02
C LEU A 16 -3.23 -42.03 1.12
N PHE A 17 -3.36 -41.54 -0.12
CA PHE A 17 -4.33 -42.05 -1.08
C PHE A 17 -4.10 -43.53 -1.42
N GLN A 18 -2.84 -43.91 -1.67
CA GLN A 18 -2.46 -45.31 -1.91
C GLN A 18 -2.78 -46.20 -0.70
N THR A 19 -2.58 -45.69 0.52
CA THR A 19 -2.93 -46.40 1.76
C THR A 19 -4.44 -46.62 1.85
N CYS A 20 -5.24 -45.57 1.60
CA CYS A 20 -6.71 -45.66 1.62
C CYS A 20 -7.24 -46.64 0.58
N LEU A 21 -6.70 -46.64 -0.64
CA LEU A 21 -7.05 -47.59 -1.69
C LEU A 21 -6.75 -49.04 -1.28
N THR A 22 -5.58 -49.25 -0.66
CA THR A 22 -5.16 -50.58 -0.21
C THR A 22 -6.07 -51.12 0.90
N CYS A 23 -6.46 -50.27 1.85
CA CYS A 23 -7.39 -50.64 2.92
C CYS A 23 -8.83 -50.88 2.40
N SER A 24 -9.29 -50.06 1.44
CA SER A 24 -10.68 -50.13 0.95
C SER A 24 -10.92 -51.28 -0.02
N LEU A 25 -9.89 -51.64 -0.78
CA LEU A 25 -9.94 -52.70 -1.79
C LEU A 25 -9.06 -53.89 -1.36
N GLN A 26 -9.16 -54.25 -0.09
CA GLN A 26 -8.40 -55.36 0.46
C GLN A 26 -8.95 -56.68 -0.13
N PRO A 27 -8.11 -57.52 -0.75
CA PRO A 27 -8.59 -58.75 -1.35
C PRO A 27 -9.19 -59.66 -0.28
N LEU A 28 -10.36 -60.22 -0.57
CA LEU A 28 -11.00 -61.19 0.29
C LEU A 28 -10.14 -62.47 0.35
N SER A 29 -9.95 -63.01 1.55
CA SER A 29 -9.32 -64.32 1.69
C SER A 29 -10.19 -65.39 1.03
N ASN A 30 -9.56 -66.48 0.56
CA ASN A 30 -10.27 -67.61 -0.04
C ASN A 30 -11.36 -68.16 0.89
N GLU A 31 -11.10 -68.21 2.20
CA GLU A 31 -12.08 -68.66 3.20
C GLU A 31 -13.27 -67.71 3.29
N SER A 32 -13.02 -66.41 3.39
CA SER A 32 -14.09 -65.40 3.46
C SER A 32 -14.93 -65.40 2.18
N PHE A 33 -14.29 -65.45 1.02
CA PHE A 33 -14.95 -65.47 -0.28
C PHE A 33 -15.82 -66.73 -0.45
N ASN A 34 -15.28 -67.92 -0.17
CA ASN A 34 -16.01 -69.17 -0.31
C ASN A 34 -17.19 -69.28 0.65
N SER A 35 -17.08 -68.69 1.85
CA SER A 35 -18.18 -68.68 2.83
C SER A 35 -19.40 -67.87 2.39
N GLN A 36 -19.23 -66.93 1.45
CA GLN A 36 -20.32 -66.10 0.91
C GLN A 36 -21.17 -66.83 -0.16
N PHE A 37 -20.66 -67.93 -0.71
CA PHE A 37 -21.31 -68.68 -1.80
C PHE A 37 -21.40 -70.18 -1.48
N PRO A 38 -22.10 -70.58 -0.42
CA PRO A 38 -22.24 -71.98 -0.05
C PRO A 38 -23.00 -72.76 -1.13
N GLY A 39 -22.41 -73.86 -1.61
CA GLY A 39 -23.03 -74.75 -2.60
C GLY A 39 -22.62 -74.52 -4.06
N VAL A 40 -21.76 -73.53 -4.34
CA VAL A 40 -21.15 -73.33 -5.67
C VAL A 40 -19.91 -74.23 -5.81
N ASP A 41 -19.68 -74.76 -7.01
CA ASP A 41 -18.49 -75.57 -7.31
C ASP A 41 -17.19 -74.78 -7.09
N LYS A 42 -16.18 -75.44 -6.51
CA LYS A 42 -14.89 -74.80 -6.19
C LYS A 42 -14.17 -74.22 -7.40
N SER A 43 -14.21 -74.90 -8.56
CA SER A 43 -13.54 -74.42 -9.77
C SER A 43 -14.18 -73.13 -10.32
N ILE A 44 -15.51 -73.04 -10.19
CA ILE A 44 -16.27 -71.84 -10.54
C ILE A 44 -15.95 -70.70 -9.56
N LEU A 45 -15.86 -70.99 -8.26
CA LEU A 45 -15.47 -69.99 -7.25
C LEU A 45 -14.04 -69.47 -7.45
N GLU A 46 -13.08 -70.33 -7.80
CA GLU A 46 -11.72 -69.93 -8.13
C GLU A 46 -11.68 -68.99 -9.35
N THR A 47 -12.49 -69.29 -10.37
CA THR A 47 -12.60 -68.44 -11.57
C THR A 47 -13.21 -67.08 -11.24
N ILE A 48 -14.32 -67.05 -10.50
CA ILE A 48 -14.96 -65.78 -10.09
C ILE A 48 -14.01 -64.98 -9.20
N LYS A 49 -13.31 -65.63 -8.26
CA LYS A 49 -12.35 -64.95 -7.41
C LYS A 49 -11.20 -64.35 -8.21
N SER A 50 -10.65 -65.08 -9.18
CA SER A 50 -9.61 -64.55 -10.07
C SER A 50 -10.08 -63.30 -10.80
N ILE A 51 -11.31 -63.31 -11.33
CA ILE A 51 -11.91 -62.14 -11.99
C ILE A 51 -12.08 -60.97 -11.01
N CYS A 52 -12.53 -61.25 -9.77
CA CYS A 52 -12.64 -60.21 -8.74
C CYS A 52 -11.29 -59.61 -8.35
N ASP A 53 -10.25 -60.43 -8.19
CA ASP A 53 -8.90 -59.97 -7.88
C ASP A 53 -8.33 -59.12 -9.03
N ASP A 54 -8.55 -59.53 -10.28
CA ASP A 54 -8.17 -58.77 -11.48
C ASP A 54 -8.90 -57.43 -11.54
N CYS A 55 -10.22 -57.41 -11.33
CA CYS A 55 -11.01 -56.17 -11.27
C CYS A 55 -10.52 -55.22 -10.17
N VAL A 56 -10.21 -55.75 -8.98
CA VAL A 56 -9.63 -54.96 -7.88
C VAL A 56 -8.27 -54.38 -8.28
N GLY A 57 -7.43 -55.16 -8.97
CA GLY A 57 -6.16 -54.70 -9.53
C GLY A 57 -6.35 -53.54 -10.50
N THR A 58 -7.22 -53.69 -11.49
CA THR A 58 -7.52 -52.65 -12.48
C THR A 58 -8.07 -51.37 -11.84
N ILE A 59 -8.98 -51.49 -10.88
CA ILE A 59 -9.53 -50.32 -10.18
C ILE A 59 -8.44 -49.57 -9.41
N LYS A 60 -7.51 -50.28 -8.75
CA LYS A 60 -6.38 -49.65 -8.05
C LYS A 60 -5.47 -48.89 -9.00
N GLU A 61 -5.11 -49.51 -10.12
CA GLU A 61 -4.24 -48.89 -11.12
C GLU A 61 -4.90 -47.65 -11.74
N PHE A 62 -6.16 -47.78 -12.16
CA PHE A 62 -6.92 -46.66 -12.71
C PHE A 62 -7.04 -45.50 -11.72
N SER A 63 -7.38 -45.81 -10.46
CA SER A 63 -7.55 -44.78 -9.42
C SER A 63 -6.24 -44.05 -9.10
N LEU A 64 -5.10 -44.76 -9.10
CA LEU A 64 -3.78 -44.14 -8.88
C LEU A 64 -3.38 -43.25 -10.05
N ASN A 65 -3.62 -43.69 -11.29
CA ASN A 65 -3.32 -42.89 -12.47
C ASN A 65 -4.16 -41.60 -12.51
N GLU A 66 -5.47 -41.71 -12.25
CA GLU A 66 -6.38 -40.55 -12.19
C GLU A 66 -5.93 -39.55 -11.10
N PHE A 67 -5.50 -40.06 -9.94
CA PHE A 67 -4.99 -39.23 -8.86
C PHE A 67 -3.67 -38.53 -9.23
N ASP A 68 -2.76 -39.22 -9.91
CA ASP A 68 -1.51 -38.64 -10.40
C ASP A 68 -1.77 -37.56 -11.48
N GLU A 69 -2.83 -37.69 -12.30
CA GLU A 69 -3.25 -36.64 -13.24
C GLU A 69 -3.82 -35.41 -12.53
N LEU A 70 -4.70 -35.61 -11.54
CA LEU A 70 -5.26 -34.53 -10.72
C LEU A 70 -4.17 -33.75 -9.98
N LEU A 71 -3.14 -34.43 -9.48
CA LEU A 71 -2.00 -33.77 -8.83
C LEU A 71 -1.24 -32.86 -9.80
N LYS A 72 -1.01 -33.29 -11.05
CA LYS A 72 -0.35 -32.47 -12.08
C LYS A 72 -1.17 -31.24 -12.45
N GLU A 73 -2.49 -31.40 -12.57
CA GLU A 73 -3.39 -30.28 -12.83
C GLU A 73 -3.33 -29.25 -11.68
N TYR A 74 -3.32 -29.73 -10.44
CA TYR A 74 -3.25 -28.89 -9.25
C TYR A 74 -1.91 -28.15 -9.14
N GLU A 75 -0.78 -28.80 -9.46
CA GLU A 75 0.53 -28.14 -9.56
C GLU A 75 0.53 -27.05 -10.64
N GLY A 76 -0.08 -27.32 -11.79
CA GLY A 76 -0.24 -26.35 -12.87
C GLY A 76 -0.96 -25.08 -12.40
N ILE A 77 -2.12 -25.26 -11.77
CA ILE A 77 -2.93 -24.15 -11.22
C ILE A 77 -2.13 -23.35 -10.18
N TRP A 78 -1.43 -24.03 -9.27
CA TRP A 78 -0.63 -23.37 -8.23
C TRP A 78 0.54 -22.56 -8.80
N ASN A 79 1.16 -23.03 -9.88
CA ASN A 79 2.23 -22.31 -10.55
C ASN A 79 1.69 -21.08 -11.29
N THR A 80 0.50 -21.18 -11.89
CA THR A 80 -0.19 -20.04 -12.51
C THR A 80 -0.54 -18.97 -11.49
N ILE A 81 -1.18 -19.32 -10.38
CA ILE A 81 -1.55 -18.36 -9.32
C ILE A 81 -0.31 -17.66 -8.76
N ARG A 82 0.78 -18.41 -8.51
CA ARG A 82 2.03 -17.85 -8.00
C ARG A 82 2.70 -16.90 -9.00
N SER A 83 2.60 -17.21 -10.29
CA SER A 83 3.10 -16.33 -11.36
C SER A 83 2.30 -15.02 -11.41
N GLU A 84 0.98 -15.10 -11.32
CA GLU A 84 0.08 -13.94 -11.31
C GLU A 84 0.26 -13.08 -10.05
N GLU A 85 0.48 -13.70 -8.88
CA GLU A 85 0.79 -12.99 -7.63
C GLU A 85 2.15 -12.27 -7.69
N ALA A 86 3.16 -12.89 -8.31
CA ALA A 86 4.47 -12.27 -8.53
C ALA A 86 4.40 -11.08 -9.50
N GLU A 87 3.64 -11.21 -10.60
CA GLU A 87 3.40 -10.11 -11.55
C GLU A 87 2.59 -8.97 -10.92
N ASN A 88 1.59 -9.27 -10.08
CA ASN A 88 0.82 -8.25 -9.35
C ASN A 88 1.64 -7.53 -8.28
N ALA A 89 2.54 -8.22 -7.57
CA ALA A 89 3.44 -7.59 -6.61
C ALA A 89 4.39 -6.58 -7.29
N GLN A 90 4.88 -6.91 -8.49
CA GLN A 90 5.73 -6.02 -9.29
C GLN A 90 4.94 -4.84 -9.90
N SER A 91 3.67 -5.03 -10.25
CA SER A 91 2.77 -3.96 -10.72
C SER A 91 2.40 -2.97 -9.61
N ASN A 92 2.24 -3.44 -8.37
CA ASN A 92 1.88 -2.59 -7.23
C ASN A 92 3.04 -1.71 -6.75
N SER A 93 4.30 -2.16 -6.78
CA SER A 93 5.43 -1.31 -6.36
C SER A 93 5.66 -0.11 -7.31
N LEU A 94 5.40 -0.29 -8.61
CA LEU A 94 5.48 0.79 -9.61
C LEU A 94 4.34 1.81 -9.46
N LYS A 95 3.18 1.41 -8.94
CA LYS A 95 2.06 2.31 -8.67
C LYS A 95 2.26 3.12 -7.39
N ASP A 96 2.84 2.53 -6.34
CA ASP A 96 3.11 3.24 -5.09
C ASP A 96 4.14 4.36 -5.26
N GLU A 97 5.25 4.13 -6.00
CA GLU A 97 6.20 5.21 -6.33
C GLU A 97 5.58 6.36 -7.13
N SER A 98 4.58 6.06 -7.97
CA SER A 98 3.88 7.07 -8.76
C SER A 98 2.92 7.91 -7.90
N ILE A 99 2.18 7.26 -7.00
CA ILE A 99 1.26 7.93 -6.07
C ILE A 99 2.02 8.80 -5.07
N GLU A 100 3.15 8.33 -4.54
CA GLU A 100 3.96 9.08 -3.58
C GLU A 100 4.54 10.37 -4.22
N LYS A 101 5.03 10.29 -5.47
CA LYS A 101 5.46 11.46 -6.25
C LYS A 101 4.33 12.45 -6.52
N VAL A 102 3.12 11.98 -6.79
CA VAL A 102 1.94 12.85 -6.99
C VAL A 102 1.57 13.57 -5.69
N ILE A 103 1.59 12.85 -4.56
CA ILE A 103 1.34 13.44 -3.23
C ILE A 103 2.39 14.49 -2.88
N ASP A 104 3.67 14.20 -3.12
CA ASP A 104 4.76 15.13 -2.82
C ASP A 104 4.75 16.37 -3.73
N ASN A 105 4.37 16.21 -5.00
CA ASN A 105 4.14 17.35 -5.90
C ASN A 105 2.93 18.19 -5.46
N ALA A 106 1.85 17.57 -4.99
CA ALA A 106 0.69 18.28 -4.47
C ALA A 106 1.04 19.07 -3.19
N LYS A 107 1.75 18.44 -2.24
CA LYS A 107 2.26 19.11 -1.03
C LYS A 107 3.17 20.28 -1.37
N SER A 108 4.08 20.09 -2.32
CA SER A 108 5.01 21.14 -2.77
C SER A 108 4.25 22.30 -3.43
N SER A 109 3.24 22.01 -4.25
CA SER A 109 2.41 23.02 -4.90
C SER A 109 1.59 23.83 -3.89
N CYS A 110 0.98 23.18 -2.90
CA CYS A 110 0.29 23.87 -1.80
C CYS A 110 1.25 24.76 -0.99
N LYS A 111 2.47 24.29 -0.72
CA LYS A 111 3.50 25.07 -0.03
C LYS A 111 3.92 26.30 -0.83
N VAL A 112 4.11 26.16 -2.15
CA VAL A 112 4.44 27.29 -3.03
C VAL A 112 3.32 28.32 -3.03
N PHE A 113 2.06 27.88 -3.12
CA PHE A 113 0.90 28.78 -3.09
C PHE A 113 0.79 29.55 -1.76
N ALA A 114 0.99 28.87 -0.63
CA ALA A 114 1.00 29.51 0.68
C ALA A 114 2.10 30.57 0.80
N LEU A 115 3.33 30.24 0.36
CA LEU A 115 4.45 31.19 0.36
C LEU A 115 4.21 32.39 -0.56
N GLN A 116 3.60 32.20 -1.74
CA GLN A 116 3.24 33.29 -2.63
C GLN A 116 2.22 34.24 -1.98
N THR A 117 1.22 33.68 -1.30
CA THR A 117 0.20 34.47 -0.57
C THR A 117 0.84 35.28 0.55
N GLU A 118 1.76 34.67 1.30
CA GLU A 118 2.50 35.34 2.36
C GLU A 118 3.40 36.46 1.83
N ILE A 119 4.09 36.24 0.70
CA ILE A 119 4.89 37.28 0.04
C ILE A 119 4.01 38.47 -0.38
N SER A 120 2.86 38.22 -0.99
CA SER A 120 1.94 39.30 -1.37
C SER A 120 1.45 40.09 -0.16
N TYR A 121 1.08 39.41 0.92
CA TYR A 121 0.69 40.07 2.17
C TYR A 121 1.80 40.96 2.74
N LEU A 122 3.03 40.42 2.83
CA LEU A 122 4.18 41.17 3.33
C LEU A 122 4.51 42.39 2.46
N GLN A 123 4.36 42.29 1.14
CA GLN A 123 4.54 43.41 0.23
C GLN A 123 3.52 44.52 0.45
N ASP A 124 2.26 44.17 0.70
CA ASP A 124 1.21 45.16 0.98
C ASP A 124 1.43 45.85 2.33
N VAL A 125 1.82 45.09 3.37
CA VAL A 125 2.20 45.67 4.66
C VAL A 125 3.40 46.61 4.52
N ALA A 126 4.42 46.22 3.75
CA ALA A 126 5.59 47.06 3.50
C ALA A 126 5.21 48.39 2.82
N LYS A 127 4.32 48.36 1.82
CA LYS A 127 3.80 49.58 1.18
C LYS A 127 3.04 50.48 2.16
N GLN A 128 2.23 49.88 3.04
CA GLN A 128 1.48 50.64 4.04
C GLN A 128 2.42 51.31 5.05
N VAL A 129 3.43 50.60 5.54
CA VAL A 129 4.45 51.15 6.45
C VAL A 129 5.23 52.28 5.76
N GLU A 130 5.62 52.10 4.50
CA GLU A 130 6.33 53.14 3.76
C GLU A 130 5.47 54.40 3.56
N HIS A 131 4.18 54.23 3.27
CA HIS A 131 3.25 55.35 3.18
C HIS A 131 3.11 56.08 4.53
N GLN A 132 2.94 55.34 5.63
CA GLN A 132 2.88 55.94 6.98
C GLN A 132 4.18 56.69 7.32
N ARG A 133 5.33 56.12 6.97
CA ARG A 133 6.65 56.75 7.16
C ARG A 133 6.73 58.08 6.40
N GLN A 134 6.25 58.12 5.16
CA GLN A 134 6.23 59.34 4.37
C GLN A 134 5.34 60.42 5.02
N VAL A 135 4.13 60.06 5.43
CA VAL A 135 3.20 61.00 6.10
C VAL A 135 3.79 61.53 7.41
N LEU A 136 4.45 60.67 8.20
CA LEU A 136 5.15 61.06 9.42
C LEU A 136 6.28 62.06 9.12
N ASN A 137 7.09 61.83 8.09
CA ASN A 137 8.16 62.73 7.69
C ASN A 137 7.62 64.10 7.24
N GLU A 138 6.56 64.11 6.43
CA GLU A 138 5.90 65.36 6.01
C GLU A 138 5.34 66.13 7.20
N THR A 139 4.73 65.42 8.16
CA THR A 139 4.20 66.01 9.40
C THR A 139 5.33 66.57 10.27
N LEU A 140 6.44 65.85 10.39
CA LEU A 140 7.60 66.29 11.16
C LEU A 140 8.19 67.57 10.57
N ALA A 141 8.43 67.60 9.26
CA ALA A 141 8.93 68.78 8.56
C ALA A 141 8.01 70.01 8.74
N ALA A 142 6.69 69.81 8.67
CA ALA A 142 5.73 70.88 8.91
C ALA A 142 5.80 71.42 10.36
N ARG A 143 5.99 70.54 11.35
CA ARG A 143 6.15 70.94 12.76
C ARG A 143 7.47 71.66 13.01
N GLU A 144 8.56 71.22 12.41
CA GLU A 144 9.85 71.90 12.48
C GLU A 144 9.78 73.31 11.90
N ALA A 145 9.12 73.49 10.75
CA ALA A 145 8.90 74.80 10.16
C ALA A 145 8.04 75.73 11.05
N GLN A 146 7.00 75.17 11.70
CA GLN A 146 6.18 75.93 12.66
C GLN A 146 6.99 76.36 13.89
N LEU A 147 7.82 75.48 14.45
CA LEU A 147 8.69 75.80 15.58
C LEU A 147 9.72 76.86 15.22
N PHE A 148 10.31 76.78 14.03
CA PHE A 148 11.25 77.78 13.53
C PHE A 148 10.58 79.16 13.47
N LYS A 149 9.39 79.26 12.84
CA LYS A 149 8.62 80.51 12.76
C LYS A 149 8.20 81.04 14.14
N LEU A 150 7.83 80.16 15.05
CA LEU A 150 7.49 80.54 16.42
C LEU A 150 8.71 81.10 17.15
N ASN A 151 9.87 80.48 16.98
CA ASN A 151 11.13 80.92 17.58
C ASN A 151 11.55 82.30 17.04
N GLU A 152 11.44 82.53 15.72
CA GLU A 152 11.68 83.85 15.11
C GLU A 152 10.73 84.92 15.68
N THR A 153 9.44 84.59 15.78
CA THR A 153 8.43 85.51 16.33
C THR A 153 8.72 85.84 17.80
N TYR A 154 9.09 84.83 18.58
CA TYR A 154 9.45 84.98 19.99
C TYR A 154 10.71 85.85 20.15
N ALA A 155 11.75 85.61 19.36
CA ALA A 155 12.97 86.41 19.36
C ALA A 155 12.70 87.88 19.02
N HIS A 156 11.86 88.14 18.01
CA HIS A 156 11.47 89.51 17.64
C HIS A 156 10.68 90.20 18.75
N ALA A 157 9.74 89.49 19.40
CA ALA A 157 9.00 90.04 20.53
C ALA A 157 9.91 90.38 21.72
N LEU A 158 10.87 89.51 22.02
CA LEU A 158 11.89 89.74 23.06
C LEU A 158 12.77 90.95 22.76
N SER A 159 13.24 91.11 21.53
CA SER A 159 14.02 92.30 21.11
C SER A 159 13.21 93.57 21.33
N ARG A 160 11.94 93.58 20.91
CA ARG A 160 11.07 94.75 21.05
C ARG A 160 10.78 95.11 22.52
N ILE A 161 10.59 94.10 23.38
CA ILE A 161 10.46 94.31 24.83
C ILE A 161 11.75 94.91 25.40
N LYS A 162 12.92 94.42 24.97
CA LYS A 162 14.21 94.94 25.42
C LYS A 162 14.41 96.40 25.00
N GLU A 163 14.09 96.75 23.76
CA GLU A 163 14.14 98.13 23.26
C GLU A 163 13.24 99.08 24.07
N VAL A 164 12.01 98.65 24.39
CA VAL A 164 11.09 99.43 25.25
C VAL A 164 11.65 99.58 26.66
N LYS A 165 12.22 98.51 27.24
CA LYS A 165 12.83 98.57 28.57
C LYS A 165 14.02 99.52 28.62
N ASP A 166 14.87 99.51 27.60
CA ASP A 166 16.09 100.32 27.55
C ASP A 166 15.81 101.81 27.25
N SER A 167 14.57 102.18 26.90
CA SER A 167 14.14 103.56 26.60
C SER A 167 13.36 104.26 27.72
N ILE A 168 13.16 103.59 28.87
CA ILE A 168 12.55 104.12 30.10
C ILE A 168 13.67 104.39 31.13
#